data_AF-A0A7C4V5D0-F1
#
_entry.id   AF-A0A7C4V5D0-F1
#
_cell.length_a   1.000
_cell.length_b   1.000
_cell.length_c   1.000
_cell.angle_alpha   90.00
_cell.angle_beta   90.00
_cell.angle_gamma   90.00
#
_symmetry.space_group_name_H-M   'P 1'
#
loop_
_entity.id
_entity.type
_entity.pdbx_description
1 polymer ?
#
loop_
_entity_poly.entity_id
_entity_poly.type
_entity_poly.pdbx_seq_one_letter_code
_entity_poly.pdbx_strand_id
1 'polypeptide(L)'
;MIKFNCQKCGQAMKAALEHAGRKTRCPGCQELIPIPLLAAASTPPVPRPAPPPVMEVLAADAPAPRRRPRDDEDDDEDDYEDDDRPRRRRRREKAGQWADCPKCGCPGHATRVHWTWWGGLIGPAIINTVRCHDCATSYNGHSGKYNTAAIAIYFGVTFVMAIGIFIVLGVLGNL
;
A
#
# COMPACT_ATOMS: atom_id res chain seq x y z
N MET A 1 -2.43 8.58 30.21
CA MET A 1 -1.99 9.91 29.70
C MET A 1 -0.76 10.34 30.49
N ILE A 2 0.29 10.82 29.82
CA ILE A 2 1.55 11.28 30.42
C ILE A 2 1.56 12.80 30.45
N LYS A 3 1.78 13.41 31.61
CA LYS A 3 1.97 14.86 31.77
C LYS A 3 3.46 15.14 31.88
N PHE A 4 3.99 16.04 31.06
CA PHE A 4 5.40 16.42 31.09
C PHE A 4 5.58 17.87 30.60
N ASN A 5 6.70 18.49 30.92
CA ASN A 5 6.95 19.89 30.57
C ASN A 5 8.00 19.98 29.45
N CYS A 6 7.87 21.00 28.60
CA CYS A 6 8.86 21.31 27.59
C CYS A 6 10.19 21.73 28.24
N GLN A 7 11.30 21.11 27.86
CA GLN A 7 12.63 21.44 28.40
C GLN A 7 13.19 22.80 27.91
N LYS A 8 12.60 23.41 26.86
CA LYS A 8 13.02 24.71 26.31
C LYS A 8 12.22 25.89 26.89
N CYS A 9 10.90 25.78 26.95
CA CYS A 9 10.00 26.89 27.33
C CYS A 9 9.18 26.62 28.60
N GLY A 10 9.27 25.43 29.21
CA GLY A 10 8.56 25.09 30.44
C GLY A 10 7.07 24.76 30.29
N GLN A 11 6.50 24.85 29.08
CA GLN A 11 5.08 24.64 28.86
C GLN A 11 4.63 23.21 29.21
N ALA A 12 3.55 23.09 29.98
CA ALA A 12 2.97 21.81 30.39
C ALA A 12 2.22 21.14 29.22
N MET A 13 2.58 19.89 28.93
CA MET A 13 2.09 19.10 27.82
C MET A 13 1.47 17.79 28.31
N LYS A 14 0.51 17.28 27.54
CA LYS A 14 -0.15 15.99 27.78
C LYS A 14 -0.04 15.15 26.51
N ALA A 15 0.44 13.91 26.64
CA ALA A 15 0.47 12.95 25.54
C ALA A 15 -0.22 11.64 25.91
N ALA A 16 -0.77 10.95 24.91
CA ALA A 16 -1.24 9.58 25.07
C ALA A 16 -0.06 8.63 25.35
N LEU A 17 -0.33 7.54 26.06
CA LEU A 17 0.69 6.52 26.39
C LEU A 17 1.26 5.86 25.11
N GLU A 18 0.45 5.77 24.05
CA GLU A 18 0.83 5.24 22.74
C GLU A 18 1.93 6.06 22.03
N HIS A 19 2.18 7.29 22.49
CA HIS A 19 3.21 8.17 21.95
C HIS A 19 4.45 8.23 22.84
N ALA A 20 4.53 7.43 23.91
CA ALA A 20 5.73 7.35 24.73
C ALA A 20 6.95 6.91 23.89
N GLY A 21 8.11 7.56 24.11
CA GLY A 21 9.32 7.32 23.33
C GLY A 21 9.36 7.95 21.94
N ARG A 22 8.26 8.56 21.46
CA ARG A 22 8.25 9.34 20.20
C ARG A 22 8.61 10.80 20.46
N LYS A 23 9.08 11.49 19.41
CA LYS A 23 9.31 12.94 19.43
C LYS A 23 8.01 13.67 19.07
N THR A 24 7.67 14.71 19.80
CA THR A 24 6.52 15.59 19.51
C THR A 24 6.95 17.06 19.47
N ARG A 25 6.19 17.90 18.77
CA ARG A 25 6.46 19.35 18.69
C ARG A 25 5.79 20.08 19.84
N CYS A 26 6.53 20.98 20.50
CA CYS A 26 5.96 21.85 21.52
C CYS A 26 5.10 22.96 20.88
N PRO A 27 3.86 23.22 21.32
CA PRO A 27 3.03 24.31 20.80
C PRO A 27 3.52 25.70 21.24
N GLY A 28 4.32 25.80 22.31
CA GLY A 28 4.88 27.06 22.79
C GLY A 28 6.10 27.53 21.99
N CYS A 29 7.09 26.64 21.80
CA CYS A 29 8.36 26.99 21.16
C CYS A 29 8.69 26.20 19.88
N GLN A 30 7.81 25.30 19.44
CA GLN A 30 7.96 24.46 18.23
C GLN A 30 9.13 23.47 18.21
N GLU A 31 9.92 23.39 19.28
CA GLU A 31 11.01 22.41 19.41
C GLU A 31 10.50 20.96 19.44
N LEU A 32 11.27 20.04 18.88
CA LEU A 32 11.01 18.59 18.93
C LEU A 32 11.52 18.00 20.26
N ILE A 33 10.60 17.53 21.08
CA ILE A 33 10.88 17.04 22.44
C ILE A 33 10.53 15.55 22.54
N PRO A 34 11.40 14.71 23.12
CA PRO A 34 11.09 13.30 23.37
C PRO A 34 10.03 13.17 24.48
N ILE A 35 8.99 12.37 24.23
CA ILE A 35 7.99 12.04 25.26
C ILE A 35 8.63 10.97 26.18
N PRO A 36 8.73 11.23 27.51
CA PRO A 36 9.38 10.31 28.42
C PRO A 36 8.65 8.96 28.43
N LEU A 37 9.44 7.89 28.24
CA LEU A 37 8.97 6.53 28.42
C LEU A 37 8.98 6.26 29.93
N LEU A 38 7.83 6.37 30.57
CA LEU A 38 7.65 5.71 31.86
C LEU A 38 7.84 4.22 31.58
N ALA A 39 8.90 3.64 32.13
CA ALA A 39 9.21 2.23 32.02
C ALA A 39 8.04 1.44 32.60
N ALA A 40 7.06 1.15 31.74
CA ALA A 40 6.01 0.21 32.04
C ALA A 40 6.71 -1.14 32.20
N ALA A 41 6.60 -1.68 33.42
CA ALA A 41 7.10 -2.99 33.78
C ALA A 41 6.80 -4.00 32.67
N SER A 42 7.84 -4.75 32.33
CA SER A 42 7.89 -5.87 31.39
C SER A 42 6.61 -6.69 31.39
N THR A 43 5.73 -6.40 30.44
CA THR A 43 4.80 -7.42 29.96
C THR A 43 5.67 -8.41 29.19
N PRO A 44 5.66 -9.71 29.53
CA PRO A 44 6.44 -10.70 28.78
C PRO A 44 6.04 -10.62 27.30
N PRO A 45 7.01 -10.73 26.37
CA PRO A 45 6.73 -10.67 24.95
C PRO A 45 5.74 -11.80 24.63
N VAL A 46 4.54 -11.43 24.18
CA VAL A 46 3.60 -12.38 23.61
C VAL A 46 4.36 -13.08 22.48
N PRO A 47 4.49 -14.43 22.51
CA PRO A 47 5.19 -15.15 21.47
C PRO A 47 4.51 -14.81 20.14
N ARG A 48 5.27 -14.13 19.28
CA ARG A 48 4.83 -13.81 17.93
C ARG A 48 4.54 -15.16 17.28
N PRO A 49 3.31 -15.42 16.79
CA PRO A 49 3.01 -16.69 16.12
C PRO A 49 4.05 -16.87 15.01
N ALA A 50 4.65 -18.05 14.98
CA ALA A 50 5.68 -18.39 14.01
C ALA A 50 5.16 -18.00 12.62
N PRO A 51 5.98 -17.33 11.80
CA PRO A 51 5.60 -17.09 10.42
C PRO A 51 5.19 -18.45 9.82
N PRO A 52 4.08 -18.52 9.06
CA PRO A 52 3.73 -19.75 8.37
C PRO A 52 4.96 -20.21 7.57
N PRO A 53 5.19 -21.53 7.47
CA PRO A 53 6.29 -22.04 6.66
C PRO A 53 6.18 -21.40 5.29
N VAL A 54 7.16 -20.56 4.96
CA VAL A 54 7.33 -20.07 3.61
C VAL A 54 7.55 -21.33 2.80
N MET A 55 6.52 -21.76 2.06
CA MET A 55 6.71 -22.76 1.04
C MET A 55 7.72 -22.14 0.09
N GLU A 56 8.94 -22.65 0.17
CA GLU A 56 10.04 -22.32 -0.71
C GLU A 56 9.57 -22.73 -2.10
N VAL A 57 9.03 -21.74 -2.81
CA VAL A 57 8.58 -21.90 -4.17
C VAL A 57 9.86 -22.18 -4.94
N LEU A 58 10.09 -23.45 -5.24
CA LEU A 58 11.11 -23.93 -6.14
C LEU A 58 11.10 -22.98 -7.34
N ALA A 59 12.17 -22.20 -7.44
CA ALA A 59 12.40 -21.29 -8.54
C ALA A 59 12.56 -22.14 -9.79
N ALA A 60 11.45 -22.40 -10.46
CA ALA A 60 11.45 -22.98 -11.78
C ALA A 60 12.23 -22.04 -12.69
N ASP A 61 13.22 -22.63 -13.36
CA ASP A 61 14.03 -22.11 -14.46
C ASP A 61 13.30 -21.09 -15.34
N ALA A 62 13.33 -19.82 -14.93
CA ALA A 62 12.99 -18.74 -15.82
C ALA A 62 14.19 -18.53 -16.75
N PRO A 63 14.05 -18.70 -18.07
CA PRO A 63 15.14 -18.48 -18.99
C PRO A 63 15.64 -17.04 -18.85
N ALA A 64 16.96 -16.91 -18.69
CA ALA A 64 17.62 -15.62 -18.58
C ALA A 64 17.14 -14.68 -19.70
N PRO A 65 16.85 -13.39 -19.41
CA PRO A 65 16.46 -12.46 -20.44
C PRO A 65 17.61 -12.36 -21.45
N ARG A 66 17.35 -12.83 -22.68
CA ARG A 66 18.24 -12.63 -23.82
C ARG A 66 18.51 -11.13 -23.92
N ARG A 67 19.73 -10.72 -23.55
CA ARG A 67 20.27 -9.41 -23.89
C ARG A 67 20.18 -9.33 -25.41
N ARG A 68 19.34 -8.43 -25.92
CA ARG A 68 19.39 -8.07 -27.33
C ARG A 68 20.83 -7.62 -27.63
N PRO A 69 21.47 -8.13 -28.69
CA PRO A 69 22.68 -7.51 -29.21
C PRO A 69 22.40 -6.02 -29.37
N ARG A 70 23.29 -5.20 -28.80
CA ARG A 70 23.31 -3.79 -29.09
C ARG A 70 23.93 -3.72 -30.47
N ASP A 71 23.08 -3.50 -31.48
CA ASP A 71 23.55 -3.15 -32.80
C ASP A 71 24.16 -1.75 -32.66
N ASP A 72 25.49 -1.74 -32.54
CA ASP A 72 26.33 -0.57 -32.69
C ASP A 72 26.45 -0.35 -34.21
N GLU A 73 25.57 0.50 -34.75
CA GLU A 73 25.77 1.12 -36.06
C GLU A 73 25.94 2.62 -35.83
N ASP A 74 27.15 3.08 -36.19
CA ASP A 74 27.56 4.46 -36.38
C ASP A 74 26.57 5.21 -37.28
N ASP A 75 26.25 6.48 -36.98
CA ASP A 75 26.72 7.62 -37.79
C ASP A 75 26.10 8.95 -37.33
N ASP A 76 26.90 9.99 -37.57
CA ASP A 76 26.57 11.40 -37.74
C ASP A 76 26.46 12.34 -36.51
N GLU A 77 27.36 13.31 -36.61
CA GLU A 77 27.72 14.41 -35.75
C GLU A 77 27.13 15.67 -36.39
N ASP A 78 25.98 16.14 -35.88
CA ASP A 78 25.45 17.46 -36.23
C ASP A 78 24.95 18.20 -34.99
N ASP A 79 25.81 19.15 -34.62
CA ASP A 79 25.63 20.30 -33.75
C ASP A 79 24.48 21.20 -34.21
N TYR A 80 23.39 21.22 -33.42
CA TYR A 80 22.54 22.40 -33.28
C TYR A 80 22.11 22.56 -31.84
N GLU A 81 22.59 23.65 -31.22
CA GLU A 81 22.03 24.25 -30.01
C GLU A 81 20.51 24.45 -30.15
N ASP A 82 19.72 23.76 -29.31
CA ASP A 82 18.39 24.22 -28.95
C ASP A 82 18.24 24.23 -27.42
N ASP A 83 18.30 25.45 -26.92
CA ASP A 83 18.33 25.87 -25.54
C ASP A 83 16.88 25.99 -25.03
N ASP A 84 16.22 24.86 -24.74
CA ASP A 84 14.93 24.86 -24.01
C ASP A 84 14.55 23.49 -23.42
N ARG A 85 15.52 22.72 -22.90
CA ARG A 85 15.21 21.41 -22.30
C ARG A 85 14.59 21.59 -20.90
N PRO A 86 13.31 21.24 -20.67
CA PRO A 86 12.64 21.47 -19.41
C PRO A 86 13.37 20.75 -18.28
N ARG A 87 13.74 21.55 -17.27
CA ARG A 87 14.37 21.19 -16.00
C ARG A 87 14.16 19.72 -15.65
N ARG A 88 15.24 18.95 -15.79
CA ARG A 88 15.69 17.96 -14.79
C ARG A 88 14.50 17.30 -14.09
N ARG A 89 13.69 16.55 -14.86
CA ARG A 89 12.60 15.72 -14.34
C ARG A 89 13.28 14.86 -13.28
N ARG A 90 13.13 15.26 -12.00
CA ARG A 90 13.72 14.58 -10.84
C ARG A 90 13.56 13.11 -11.13
N ARG A 91 14.70 12.44 -11.33
CA ARG A 91 14.85 11.00 -11.53
C ARG A 91 13.71 10.37 -10.74
N ARG A 92 12.62 10.01 -11.43
CA ARG A 92 11.38 9.55 -10.82
C ARG A 92 11.82 8.29 -10.11
N GLU A 93 12.06 8.40 -8.81
CA GLU A 93 12.48 7.29 -7.96
C GLU A 93 11.53 6.18 -8.33
N LYS A 94 12.11 5.09 -8.86
CA LYS A 94 11.42 4.04 -9.62
C LYS A 94 10.01 3.88 -9.09
N ALA A 95 9.03 4.39 -9.85
CA ALA A 95 7.63 4.23 -9.49
C ALA A 95 7.44 2.74 -9.18
N GLY A 96 6.96 2.43 -7.99
CA GLY A 96 6.78 1.03 -7.58
C GLY A 96 5.93 0.29 -8.61
N GLN A 97 5.85 -1.03 -8.49
CA GLN A 97 5.06 -1.88 -9.40
C GLN A 97 3.58 -1.45 -9.50
N TRP A 98 3.11 -0.64 -8.54
CA TRP A 98 1.73 -0.17 -8.41
C TRP A 98 1.65 1.35 -8.39
N ALA A 99 0.46 1.88 -8.65
CA ALA A 99 0.15 3.30 -8.49
C ALA A 99 0.36 3.78 -7.05
N ASP A 100 0.53 5.09 -6.87
CA ASP A 100 0.71 5.68 -5.54
C ASP A 100 -0.55 5.55 -4.70
N CYS A 101 -0.38 5.37 -3.39
CA CYS A 101 -1.52 5.13 -2.51
C CYS A 101 -2.41 6.38 -2.38
N PRO A 102 -3.74 6.31 -2.61
CA PRO A 102 -4.63 7.46 -2.53
C PRO A 102 -4.84 8.02 -1.12
N LYS A 103 -4.45 7.27 -0.08
CA LYS A 103 -4.63 7.69 1.32
C LYS A 103 -3.40 8.38 1.89
N CYS A 104 -2.21 7.84 1.66
CA CYS A 104 -0.97 8.35 2.25
C CYS A 104 0.04 8.89 1.21
N GLY A 105 -0.17 8.67 -0.08
CA GLY A 105 0.72 9.14 -1.15
C GLY A 105 2.04 8.38 -1.27
N CYS A 106 2.20 7.22 -0.62
CA CYS A 106 3.45 6.46 -0.72
C CYS A 106 3.70 5.93 -2.15
N PRO A 107 4.96 5.90 -2.61
CA PRO A 107 5.30 5.57 -3.99
C PRO A 107 5.20 4.06 -4.25
N GLY A 108 4.09 3.62 -4.88
CA GLY A 108 3.87 2.28 -5.43
C GLY A 108 4.22 1.04 -4.59
N HIS A 109 4.50 1.20 -3.30
CA HIS A 109 4.90 0.12 -2.40
C HIS A 109 3.67 -0.57 -1.83
N ALA A 110 3.13 -1.51 -2.63
CA ALA A 110 1.96 -2.29 -2.29
C ALA A 110 2.12 -3.76 -2.68
N THR A 111 1.35 -4.63 -2.03
CA THR A 111 1.28 -6.07 -2.30
C THR A 111 -0.06 -6.45 -2.90
N ARG A 112 -0.07 -7.44 -3.80
CA ARG A 112 -1.30 -7.95 -4.39
C ARG A 112 -2.12 -8.69 -3.35
N VAL A 113 -3.41 -8.39 -3.28
CA VAL A 113 -4.34 -9.10 -2.41
C VAL A 113 -4.91 -10.28 -3.19
N HIS A 114 -4.62 -11.49 -2.72
CA HIS A 114 -5.10 -12.72 -3.37
C HIS A 114 -6.47 -13.19 -2.86
N TRP A 115 -6.87 -12.77 -1.66
CA TRP A 115 -8.11 -13.21 -1.03
C TRP A 115 -8.76 -12.09 -0.23
N THR A 116 -10.07 -11.95 -0.35
CA THR A 116 -10.90 -11.11 0.52
C THR A 116 -12.06 -11.91 1.07
N TRP A 117 -12.47 -11.60 2.31
CA TRP A 117 -13.57 -12.29 2.96
C TRP A 117 -14.92 -12.12 2.25
N TRP A 118 -15.11 -11.02 1.51
CA TRP A 118 -16.36 -10.72 0.81
C TRP A 118 -16.39 -11.14 -0.67
N GLY A 119 -15.23 -11.38 -1.28
CA GLY A 119 -15.11 -11.73 -2.70
C GLY A 119 -14.41 -13.06 -2.97
N GLY A 120 -14.01 -13.78 -1.91
CA GLY A 120 -13.21 -15.00 -2.01
C GLY A 120 -11.91 -14.77 -2.78
N LEU A 121 -11.57 -15.73 -3.64
CA LEU A 121 -10.43 -15.65 -4.57
C LEU A 121 -10.78 -14.84 -5.84
N ILE A 122 -12.06 -14.79 -6.22
CA ILE A 122 -12.49 -14.24 -7.52
C ILE A 122 -12.53 -12.72 -7.49
N GLY A 123 -13.12 -12.13 -6.44
CA GLY A 123 -13.29 -10.67 -6.32
C GLY A 123 -11.97 -9.88 -6.45
N PRO A 124 -10.92 -10.21 -5.67
CA PRO A 124 -9.65 -9.48 -5.70
C PRO A 124 -8.90 -9.62 -7.04
N ALA A 125 -9.05 -10.77 -7.70
CA ALA A 125 -8.40 -11.06 -8.98
C ALA A 125 -8.93 -10.19 -10.12
N ILE A 126 -10.25 -9.93 -10.15
CA ILE A 126 -10.88 -9.14 -11.21
C ILE A 126 -10.55 -7.65 -11.07
N ILE A 127 -10.42 -7.15 -9.83
CA ILE A 127 -10.34 -5.71 -9.55
C ILE A 127 -8.89 -5.21 -9.38
N ASN A 128 -7.89 -6.09 -9.59
CA ASN A 128 -6.46 -5.84 -9.37
C ASN A 128 -6.19 -5.11 -8.04
N THR A 129 -6.77 -5.65 -6.97
CA THR A 129 -6.70 -5.04 -5.64
C THR A 129 -5.31 -5.22 -5.05
N VAL A 130 -4.72 -4.13 -4.61
CA VAL A 130 -3.44 -4.11 -3.89
C VAL A 130 -3.62 -3.48 -2.51
N ARG A 131 -2.71 -3.81 -1.59
CA ARG A 131 -2.68 -3.28 -0.23
C ARG A 131 -1.38 -2.50 0.00
N CYS A 132 -1.52 -1.25 0.40
CA CYS A 132 -0.39 -0.39 0.77
C CYS A 132 0.37 -0.94 1.99
N HIS A 133 1.70 -0.95 1.97
CA HIS A 133 2.50 -1.37 3.13
C HIS A 133 2.50 -0.35 4.28
N ASP A 134 2.39 0.94 3.97
CA ASP A 134 2.52 2.01 4.97
C ASP A 134 1.22 2.26 5.74
N CYS A 135 0.09 2.34 5.04
CA CYS A 135 -1.21 2.68 5.64
C CYS A 135 -2.26 1.56 5.58
N ALA A 136 -1.88 0.38 5.07
CA ALA A 136 -2.73 -0.81 4.94
C ALA A 136 -4.01 -0.64 4.11
N THR A 137 -4.15 0.48 3.37
CA THR A 137 -5.34 0.77 2.56
C THR A 137 -5.34 -0.05 1.29
N SER A 138 -6.50 -0.61 0.96
CA SER A 138 -6.72 -1.34 -0.28
C SER A 138 -7.22 -0.42 -1.38
N TYR A 139 -6.63 -0.54 -2.57
CA TYR A 139 -6.95 0.29 -3.72
C TYR A 139 -6.65 -0.47 -5.03
N ASN A 140 -7.00 0.13 -6.17
CA ASN A 140 -6.70 -0.43 -7.48
C ASN A 140 -5.22 -0.17 -7.82
N GLY A 141 -4.44 -1.23 -7.98
CA GLY A 141 -3.00 -1.11 -8.22
C GLY A 141 -2.61 -0.42 -9.52
N HIS A 142 -3.50 -0.39 -10.51
CA HIS A 142 -3.25 0.26 -11.80
C HIS A 142 -3.64 1.74 -11.78
N SER A 143 -4.78 2.08 -11.17
CA SER A 143 -5.32 3.44 -11.23
C SER A 143 -5.06 4.29 -9.98
N GLY A 144 -4.64 3.69 -8.86
CA GLY A 144 -4.49 4.38 -7.58
C GLY A 144 -5.82 4.81 -6.95
N LYS A 145 -6.97 4.34 -7.44
CA LYS A 145 -8.30 4.75 -6.96
C LYS A 145 -8.85 3.75 -5.94
N TYR A 146 -9.76 4.20 -5.07
CA TYR A 146 -10.49 3.30 -4.18
C TYR A 146 -11.38 2.34 -4.97
N ASN A 147 -11.55 1.12 -4.45
CA ASN A 147 -12.28 0.05 -5.14
C ASN A 147 -13.81 0.13 -4.94
N THR A 148 -14.34 1.18 -4.33
CA THR A 148 -15.76 1.28 -3.92
C THR A 148 -16.73 1.02 -5.07
N ALA A 149 -16.51 1.67 -6.23
CA ALA A 149 -17.39 1.50 -7.39
C ALA A 149 -17.33 0.06 -7.96
N ALA A 150 -16.13 -0.50 -8.08
CA ALA A 150 -15.94 -1.85 -8.58
C ALA A 150 -16.56 -2.91 -7.64
N ILE A 151 -16.41 -2.72 -6.32
CA ILE A 151 -17.03 -3.56 -5.29
C ILE A 151 -18.56 -3.48 -5.38
N ALA A 152 -19.13 -2.28 -5.52
CA ALA A 152 -20.57 -2.09 -5.64
C ALA A 152 -21.14 -2.77 -6.90
N ILE A 153 -20.46 -2.62 -8.04
CA ILE A 153 -20.85 -3.29 -9.30
C ILE A 153 -20.79 -4.81 -9.14
N TYR A 154 -19.71 -5.35 -8.55
CA TYR A 154 -19.57 -6.78 -8.30
C TYR A 154 -20.75 -7.33 -7.49
N PHE A 155 -21.07 -6.71 -6.35
CA PHE A 155 -22.21 -7.14 -5.54
C PHE A 155 -23.53 -7.04 -6.29
N GLY A 156 -23.77 -5.95 -7.02
CA GLY A 156 -24.98 -5.78 -7.83
C GLY A 156 -25.17 -6.91 -8.85
N VAL A 157 -24.12 -7.24 -9.62
CA VAL A 157 -24.17 -8.33 -10.60
C VAL A 157 -24.37 -9.68 -9.93
N THR A 158 -23.64 -9.99 -8.86
CA THR A 158 -23.79 -11.27 -8.14
C THR A 158 -25.19 -11.43 -7.54
N PHE A 159 -25.78 -10.35 -7.04
CA PHE A 159 -27.13 -10.37 -6.46
C PHE A 159 -28.20 -10.62 -7.51
N VAL A 160 -28.12 -9.94 -8.66
CA VAL A 160 -29.05 -10.15 -9.79
C VAL A 160 -28.96 -11.59 -10.31
N MET A 161 -27.74 -12.12 -10.47
CA MET A 161 -27.52 -13.51 -10.88
C MET A 161 -28.10 -14.51 -9.88
N ALA A 162 -27.91 -14.27 -8.58
CA ALA A 162 -28.46 -15.12 -7.52
C ALA A 162 -29.99 -15.13 -7.53
N ILE A 163 -30.63 -13.96 -7.71
CA ILE A 163 -32.09 -13.86 -7.86
C ILE A 163 -32.57 -14.64 -9.08
N GLY A 164 -31.92 -14.45 -10.23
CA GLY A 164 -32.27 -15.16 -11.46
C GLY A 164 -32.20 -16.68 -11.29
N ILE A 165 -31.12 -17.18 -10.69
CA ILE A 165 -30.96 -18.61 -10.38
C ILE A 165 -32.06 -19.08 -9.42
N PHE A 166 -32.34 -18.32 -8.37
CA PHE A 166 -33.39 -18.68 -7.40
C PHE A 166 -34.78 -18.77 -8.05
N ILE A 167 -35.13 -17.82 -8.92
CA ILE A 167 -36.39 -17.84 -9.68
C ILE A 167 -36.45 -19.07 -10.58
N VAL A 168 -35.38 -19.35 -11.34
CA VAL A 168 -35.34 -20.51 -12.25
C VAL A 168 -35.49 -21.83 -11.48
N LEU A 169 -34.76 -22.01 -10.38
CA LEU A 169 -34.87 -23.20 -9.53
C LEU A 169 -36.25 -23.31 -8.89
N GLY A 170 -36.85 -22.19 -8.45
CA GLY A 170 -38.20 -22.16 -7.90
C GLY A 170 -39.27 -22.55 -8.93
N VAL A 171 -39.13 -22.11 -10.18
CA VAL A 171 -40.05 -22.50 -11.27
C VAL A 171 -39.87 -23.97 -11.64
N LEU A 172 -38.63 -24.44 -11.81
CA LEU A 172 -38.33 -25.84 -12.13
C LEU A 172 -38.76 -26.81 -11.02
N GLY A 173 -38.66 -26.40 -9.75
CA GLY A 173 -39.10 -27.23 -8.62
C GLY A 173 -40.61 -27.34 -8.46
N ASN A 174 -41.39 -26.53 -9.18
CA ASN A 174 -42.86 -26.56 -9.17
C ASN A 174 -43.47 -27.23 -10.43
N LEU A 175 -42.65 -27.68 -11.38
CA LEU A 175 -43.04 -28.42 -12.59
C LEU A 175 -42.87 -29.93 -12.37
#